data_AF-A0A947CEV7-F1
#
_entry.id   AF-A0A947CEV7-F1
#
_cell.length_a   1.000
_cell.length_b   1.000
_cell.length_c   1.000
_cell.angle_alpha   90.00
_cell.angle_beta   90.00
_cell.angle_gamma   90.00
#
_symmetry.space_group_name_H-M   'P 1'
#
loop_
_entity.id
_entity.type
_entity.pdbx_description
1 polymer ?
#
loop_
_entity_poly.entity_id
_entity_poly.type
_entity_poly.pdbx_seq_one_letter_code
_entity_poly.pdbx_strand_id
1 'polypeptide(L)'
;MKARRRIGPGLAVLIILSAVALGLIAFRFYAGLGSVTNLSDGYPWGLWIAIDVLVGIALAAGGFVLAGVVEIFGRKEFKALVRPAILTAFLGYLFFIFALMIDLGRPWNLWVALISWNHASPMFEVAWCVM
;
A
#
# COMPACT_ATOMS: atom_id res chain seq x y z
N MET A 1 -30.35 17.71 -5.82
CA MET A 1 -29.06 18.41 -6.03
C MET A 1 -28.29 17.71 -7.15
N LYS A 2 -28.28 18.27 -8.38
CA LYS A 2 -27.50 17.71 -9.51
C LYS A 2 -26.07 18.21 -9.39
N ALA A 3 -25.15 17.37 -8.92
CA ALA A 3 -23.72 17.65 -8.93
C ALA A 3 -23.26 17.84 -10.38
N ARG A 4 -23.05 19.08 -10.80
CA ARG A 4 -22.47 19.41 -12.10
C ARG A 4 -21.01 18.98 -12.08
N ARG A 5 -20.72 17.74 -12.47
CA ARG A 5 -19.35 17.24 -12.73
C ARG A 5 -18.77 18.06 -13.89
N ARG A 6 -18.18 19.23 -13.61
CA ARG A 6 -17.24 19.86 -14.53
C ARG A 6 -15.97 19.04 -14.46
N ILE A 7 -15.64 18.33 -15.53
CA ILE A 7 -14.33 17.73 -15.68
C ILE A 7 -13.37 18.90 -15.92
N GLY A 8 -12.76 19.39 -14.84
CA GLY A 8 -11.67 20.36 -14.95
C GLY A 8 -10.43 19.69 -15.58
N PRO A 9 -9.50 20.48 -16.15
CA PRO A 9 -8.29 19.94 -16.77
C PRO A 9 -7.49 19.03 -15.80
N GLY A 10 -7.42 19.39 -14.51
CA GLY A 10 -6.78 18.55 -13.49
C GLY A 10 -7.48 17.21 -13.23
N LEU A 11 -8.83 17.18 -13.26
CA LEU A 11 -9.58 15.93 -13.09
C LEU A 11 -9.41 15.02 -14.32
N ALA A 12 -9.35 15.59 -15.53
CA ALA A 12 -9.10 14.83 -16.75
C ALA A 12 -7.72 14.15 -16.71
N VAL A 13 -6.68 14.86 -16.29
CA VAL A 13 -5.33 14.30 -16.13
C VAL A 13 -5.32 13.15 -15.12
N LEU A 14 -5.97 13.30 -13.96
CA LEU A 14 -6.07 12.24 -12.95
C LEU A 14 -6.82 11.00 -13.46
N ILE A 15 -7.87 11.19 -14.27
CA ILE A 15 -8.60 10.08 -14.88
C ILE A 15 -7.73 9.33 -15.88
N ILE A 16 -7.00 10.04 -16.73
CA ILE A 16 -6.11 9.44 -17.73
C ILE A 16 -4.99 8.66 -17.03
N LEU A 17 -4.34 9.26 -16.03
CA LEU A 17 -3.29 8.58 -15.25
C LEU A 17 -3.82 7.33 -14.56
N SER A 18 -5.00 7.40 -13.94
CA SER A 18 -5.66 6.24 -13.32
C SER A 18 -5.95 5.13 -14.34
N ALA A 19 -6.42 5.49 -15.54
CA ALA A 19 -6.71 4.52 -16.60
C ALA A 19 -5.43 3.84 -17.12
N VAL A 20 -4.35 4.59 -17.29
CA VAL A 20 -3.04 4.04 -17.67
C VAL A 20 -2.51 3.11 -16.58
N ALA A 21 -2.59 3.50 -15.31
CA ALA A 21 -2.17 2.67 -14.19
C ALA A 21 -2.92 1.34 -14.14
N LEU A 22 -4.24 1.35 -14.30
CA LEU A 22 -5.06 0.13 -14.38
C LEU A 22 -4.68 -0.75 -15.58
N GLY A 23 -4.38 -0.14 -16.74
CA GLY A 23 -3.89 -0.87 -17.91
C GLY A 23 -2.55 -1.57 -17.66
N LEU A 24 -1.62 -0.91 -16.98
CA LEU A 24 -0.33 -1.48 -16.60
C LEU A 24 -0.47 -2.61 -15.57
N ILE A 25 -1.39 -2.48 -14.61
CA ILE A 25 -1.69 -3.55 -13.64
C ILE A 25 -2.23 -4.79 -14.37
N ALA A 26 -3.16 -4.61 -15.32
CA ALA A 26 -3.67 -5.72 -16.12
C ALA A 26 -2.55 -6.38 -16.96
N PHE A 27 -1.68 -5.57 -17.56
CA PHE A 27 -0.52 -6.06 -18.31
C PHE A 27 0.46 -6.83 -17.41
N ARG A 28 0.67 -6.38 -16.18
CA ARG A 28 1.50 -7.07 -15.17
C ARG A 28 0.98 -8.45 -14.78
N PHE A 29 -0.34 -8.64 -14.74
CA PHE A 29 -0.94 -9.97 -14.51
C PHE A 29 -0.83 -10.88 -15.73
N TYR A 30 -0.76 -10.33 -16.94
CA TYR A 30 -0.66 -11.11 -18.18
C TYR A 30 0.80 -11.46 -18.56
N ALA A 31 1.71 -10.48 -18.52
CA ALA A 31 3.09 -10.60 -18.99
C ALA A 31 4.09 -11.02 -17.89
N GLY A 32 3.62 -11.21 -16.65
CA GLY A 32 4.43 -11.65 -15.51
C GLY A 32 5.25 -10.53 -14.85
N LEU A 33 6.00 -10.90 -13.81
CA LEU A 33 6.85 -9.99 -13.02
C LEU A 33 7.97 -9.38 -13.86
N GLY A 34 8.80 -10.21 -14.48
CA GLY A 34 10.06 -9.77 -15.10
C GLY A 34 9.90 -8.74 -16.23
N SER A 35 8.81 -8.81 -17.00
CA SER A 35 8.59 -7.91 -18.14
C SER A 35 8.15 -6.49 -17.74
N VAL A 36 7.58 -6.33 -16.54
CA VAL A 36 7.02 -5.05 -16.06
C VAL A 36 7.88 -4.42 -14.98
N THR A 37 8.53 -5.23 -14.15
CA THR A 37 9.22 -4.73 -12.96
C THR A 37 10.75 -4.67 -13.12
N ASN A 38 11.31 -5.25 -14.20
CA ASN A 38 12.76 -5.37 -14.43
C ASN A 38 13.51 -6.02 -13.24
N LEU A 39 12.84 -6.95 -12.55
CA LEU A 39 13.45 -7.74 -11.49
C LEU A 39 14.33 -8.85 -12.07
N SER A 40 15.43 -9.15 -11.39
CA SER A 40 16.32 -10.27 -11.69
C SER A 40 16.40 -11.21 -10.49
N ASP A 41 16.83 -12.46 -10.70
CA ASP A 41 16.96 -13.47 -9.62
C ASP A 41 17.93 -13.04 -8.50
N GLY A 42 18.84 -12.10 -8.77
CA GLY A 42 19.73 -11.49 -7.77
C GLY A 42 19.08 -10.38 -6.93
N TYR A 43 18.02 -9.74 -7.43
CA TYR A 43 17.29 -8.67 -6.75
C TYR A 43 15.79 -8.89 -6.84
N PRO A 44 15.25 -9.92 -6.14
CA PRO A 44 13.86 -10.35 -6.26
C PRO A 44 12.86 -9.40 -5.59
N TRP A 45 13.30 -8.36 -4.89
CA TRP A 45 12.44 -7.32 -4.30
C TRP A 45 12.54 -5.98 -5.03
N GLY A 46 13.72 -5.71 -5.61
CA GLY A 46 14.00 -4.53 -6.40
C GLY A 46 13.63 -3.21 -5.72
N LEU A 47 13.31 -2.22 -6.56
CA LEU A 47 12.87 -0.89 -6.11
C LEU A 47 11.41 -0.89 -5.62
N TRP A 48 10.59 -1.82 -6.09
CA TRP A 48 9.14 -1.86 -5.86
C TRP A 48 8.81 -2.06 -4.39
N ILE A 49 9.26 -3.18 -3.81
CA ILE A 49 9.03 -3.46 -2.39
C ILE A 49 9.77 -2.43 -1.51
N ALA A 50 10.93 -1.93 -1.95
CA ALA A 50 11.66 -0.92 -1.19
C ALA A 50 10.87 0.39 -1.05
N ILE A 51 10.26 0.89 -2.13
CA ILE A 51 9.42 2.11 -2.08
C ILE A 51 8.15 1.83 -1.26
N ASP A 52 7.49 0.71 -1.51
CA ASP A 52 6.20 0.41 -0.88
C ASP A 52 6.34 0.21 0.63
N VAL A 53 7.38 -0.52 1.06
CA VAL A 53 7.64 -0.81 2.48
C VAL A 53 8.33 0.37 3.17
N LEU A 54 9.42 0.90 2.63
CA LEU A 54 10.21 1.92 3.34
C LEU A 54 9.54 3.29 3.33
N VAL A 55 8.83 3.65 2.25
CA VAL A 55 8.21 4.97 2.13
C VAL A 55 6.72 4.89 2.47
N GLY A 56 6.00 3.94 1.88
CA GLY A 56 4.56 3.79 2.08
C GLY A 56 4.19 3.45 3.52
N ILE A 57 4.73 2.34 4.05
CA ILE A 57 4.42 1.91 5.43
C ILE A 57 4.99 2.89 6.46
N ALA A 58 6.21 3.40 6.27
CA ALA A 58 6.79 4.34 7.25
C ALA A 58 5.92 5.59 7.43
N LEU A 59 5.32 6.09 6.34
CA LEU A 59 4.41 7.24 6.38
C LEU A 59 3.08 6.89 7.06
N ALA A 60 2.55 5.68 6.82
CA ALA A 60 1.34 5.20 7.51
C ALA A 60 1.58 4.96 9.02
N ALA A 61 2.70 4.33 9.38
CA ALA A 61 3.09 4.07 10.77
C ALA A 61 3.22 5.37 11.57
N GLY A 62 3.77 6.43 10.97
CA GLY A 62 3.85 7.75 11.60
C GLY A 62 2.49 8.31 12.02
N GLY A 63 1.44 8.08 11.24
CA GLY A 63 0.08 8.50 11.58
C GLY A 63 -0.53 7.74 12.75
N PHE A 64 -0.27 6.43 12.87
CA PHE A 64 -0.69 5.63 14.03
C PHE A 64 0.09 5.99 15.29
N VAL A 65 1.39 6.27 15.18
CA VAL A 65 2.21 6.73 16.31
C VAL A 65 1.69 8.06 16.85
N LEU A 66 1.35 9.02 15.98
CA LEU A 66 0.78 10.30 16.42
C LEU A 66 -0.58 10.11 17.13
N ALA A 67 -1.41 9.20 16.63
CA ALA A 67 -2.67 8.85 17.30
C ALA A 67 -2.42 8.26 18.69
N GLY A 68 -1.46 7.34 18.84
CA GLY A 68 -1.06 6.77 20.13
C GLY A 68 -0.52 7.83 21.10
N VAL A 69 0.30 8.77 20.63
CA VAL A 69 0.83 9.86 21.46
C VAL A 69 -0.27 10.77 22.01
N VAL A 70 -1.33 11.03 21.24
CA VAL A 70 -2.41 11.89 21.71
C VAL A 70 -3.40 11.14 22.60
N GLU A 71 -3.80 9.93 22.22
CA GLU A 71 -4.84 9.17 22.93
C GLU A 71 -4.30 8.42 24.16
N ILE A 72 -3.08 7.87 24.11
CA ILE A 72 -2.47 7.13 25.23
C ILE A 72 -1.69 8.07 26.16
N PHE A 73 -0.82 8.91 25.59
CA PHE A 73 0.04 9.81 26.39
C PHE A 73 -0.61 11.18 26.68
N GLY A 74 -1.85 11.40 26.23
CA GLY A 74 -2.66 12.56 26.62
C GLY A 74 -2.16 13.92 26.13
N ARG A 75 -1.27 13.96 25.12
CA ARG A 75 -0.70 15.20 24.58
C ARG A 75 -1.72 15.95 23.72
N LYS A 76 -2.53 16.79 24.35
CA LYS A 76 -3.63 17.56 23.71
C LYS A 76 -3.18 18.56 22.64
N GLU A 77 -1.90 18.91 22.60
CA GLU A 77 -1.30 19.84 21.62
C GLU A 77 -1.47 19.36 20.18
N PHE A 78 -1.47 18.05 19.94
CA PHE A 78 -1.59 17.48 18.60
C PHE A 78 -3.02 17.04 18.23
N LYS A 79 -4.03 17.37 19.03
CA LYS A 79 -5.42 16.91 18.83
C LYS A 79 -6.01 17.34 17.47
N ALA A 80 -5.56 18.47 16.93
CA ALA A 80 -5.96 18.91 15.58
C ALA A 80 -5.35 18.06 14.46
N LEU A 81 -4.17 17.48 14.68
CA LEU A 81 -3.44 16.67 13.71
C LEU A 81 -3.87 15.19 13.73
N VAL A 82 -4.46 14.70 14.81
CA VAL A 82 -4.87 13.28 14.95
C VAL A 82 -5.86 12.83 13.88
N ARG A 83 -6.90 13.63 13.60
CA ARG A 83 -7.94 13.24 12.63
C ARG A 83 -7.38 13.00 11.22
N PRO A 84 -6.60 13.93 10.63
CA PRO A 84 -5.97 13.68 9.34
C PRO A 84 -4.88 12.60 9.43
N ALA A 85 -4.15 12.49 10.54
CA ALA A 85 -3.14 11.46 10.73
C ALA A 85 -3.71 10.03 10.74
N ILE A 86 -4.84 9.79 11.42
CA ILE A 86 -5.50 8.48 11.42
C ILE A 86 -6.06 8.16 10.04
N LEU A 87 -6.67 9.14 9.35
CA LEU A 87 -7.19 8.94 7.99
C LEU A 87 -6.08 8.62 6.99
N THR A 88 -4.94 9.31 7.08
CA THR A 88 -3.77 9.05 6.24
C THR A 88 -3.13 7.71 6.57
N ALA A 89 -3.04 7.33 7.84
CA ALA A 89 -2.56 6.02 8.27
C ALA A 89 -3.44 4.88 7.74
N PHE A 90 -4.75 5.01 7.88
CA PHE A 90 -5.72 4.04 7.37
C PHE A 90 -5.65 3.90 5.86
N LEU A 91 -5.61 5.02 5.14
CA LEU A 91 -5.54 5.02 3.68
C LEU A 91 -4.20 4.46 3.17
N GLY A 92 -3.09 4.80 3.84
CA GLY A 92 -1.77 4.25 3.54
C GLY A 92 -1.71 2.73 3.73
N TYR A 93 -2.32 2.23 4.81
CA TYR A 93 -2.41 0.78 5.05
C TYR A 93 -3.24 0.06 3.97
N LEU A 94 -4.36 0.63 3.53
CA LEU A 94 -5.13 0.09 2.41
C LEU A 94 -4.32 0.04 1.12
N PHE A 95 -3.64 1.14 0.77
CA PHE A 95 -2.80 1.17 -0.43
C PHE A 95 -1.67 0.15 -0.37
N PHE A 96 -1.08 -0.06 0.80
CA PHE A 96 -0.05 -1.06 1.01
C PHE A 96 -0.54 -2.49 0.76
N ILE A 97 -1.73 -2.86 1.24
CA ILE A 97 -2.33 -4.18 0.96
C ILE A 97 -2.52 -4.38 -0.56
N PHE A 98 -3.04 -3.37 -1.25
CA PHE A 98 -3.22 -3.44 -2.71
C PHE A 98 -1.89 -3.54 -3.46
N ALA A 99 -0.88 -2.78 -3.04
CA ALA A 99 0.46 -2.82 -3.62
C ALA A 99 1.09 -4.21 -3.46
N LEU A 100 1.04 -4.80 -2.26
CA LEU A 100 1.51 -6.16 -2.01
C LEU A 100 0.79 -7.20 -2.87
N MET A 101 -0.52 -7.09 -3.07
CA MET A 101 -1.26 -7.99 -3.96
C MET A 101 -0.79 -7.90 -5.42
N ILE A 102 -0.33 -6.74 -5.86
CA ILE A 102 0.19 -6.53 -7.23
C ILE A 102 1.65 -6.99 -7.32
N ASP A 103 2.44 -6.78 -6.28
CA ASP A 103 3.85 -7.17 -6.21
C ASP A 103 4.03 -8.68 -6.09
N LEU A 104 3.12 -9.38 -5.42
CA LEU A 104 3.14 -10.83 -5.39
C LEU A 104 2.91 -11.41 -6.79
N GLY A 105 3.81 -12.29 -7.23
CA GLY A 105 3.64 -13.02 -8.49
C GLY A 105 2.43 -13.98 -8.49
N ARG A 106 1.99 -14.40 -7.30
CA ARG A 106 0.85 -15.31 -7.09
C ARG A 106 0.00 -14.85 -5.89
N PRO A 107 -0.79 -13.77 -6.02
CA PRO A 107 -1.55 -13.23 -4.90
C PRO A 107 -2.61 -14.20 -4.37
N TRP A 108 -3.09 -15.14 -5.21
CA TRP A 108 -4.03 -16.19 -4.80
C TRP A 108 -3.46 -17.21 -3.80
N ASN A 109 -2.16 -17.17 -3.49
CA ASN A 109 -1.57 -18.04 -2.46
C ASN A 109 -1.49 -17.37 -1.07
N LEU A 110 -1.95 -16.12 -0.91
CA LEU A 110 -1.85 -15.40 0.37
C LEU A 110 -2.52 -16.15 1.52
N TRP A 111 -3.66 -16.83 1.25
CA TRP A 111 -4.39 -17.62 2.25
C TRP A 111 -3.60 -18.81 2.80
N VAL A 112 -2.60 -19.32 2.06
CA VAL A 112 -1.75 -20.41 2.55
C VAL A 112 -0.92 -19.92 3.74
N ALA A 113 -0.51 -18.65 3.76
CA ALA A 113 0.19 -18.07 4.89
C ALA A 113 -0.65 -18.02 6.18
N LEU A 114 -1.99 -18.06 6.08
CA LEU A 114 -2.87 -18.16 7.26
C LEU A 114 -2.96 -19.57 7.84
N ILE A 115 -2.57 -20.58 7.09
CA ILE A 115 -2.71 -21.99 7.47
C ILE A 115 -1.34 -22.62 7.76
N SER A 116 -0.31 -22.32 6.98
CA SER A 116 1.06 -22.82 7.19
C SER A 116 1.90 -21.84 8.02
N TRP A 117 1.89 -22.04 9.33
CA TRP A 117 2.56 -21.17 10.28
C TRP A 117 4.04 -21.50 10.37
N ASN A 118 4.83 -20.94 9.45
CA ASN A 118 6.29 -21.11 9.45
C ASN A 118 6.98 -19.93 10.15
N HIS A 119 7.09 -20.01 11.48
CA HIS A 119 7.68 -18.97 12.32
C HIS A 119 9.18 -18.71 12.08
N ALA A 120 9.88 -19.59 11.35
CA ALA A 120 11.28 -19.39 10.99
C ALA A 120 11.47 -18.45 9.78
N SER A 121 10.37 -18.08 9.09
CA SER A 121 10.43 -17.23 7.90
C SER A 121 10.11 -15.78 8.23
N PRO A 122 10.96 -14.81 7.87
CA PRO A 122 10.65 -13.39 8.02
C PRO A 122 9.46 -12.96 7.14
N MET A 123 9.20 -13.67 6.02
CA MET A 123 8.02 -13.40 5.18
C MET A 123 6.70 -13.80 5.85
N PHE A 124 6.74 -14.75 6.79
CA PHE A 124 5.55 -15.14 7.56
C PHE A 124 5.17 -14.05 8.55
N GLU A 125 6.15 -13.46 9.25
CA GLU A 125 5.91 -12.33 10.16
C GLU A 125 5.32 -11.13 9.43
N VAL A 126 5.91 -10.76 8.27
CA VAL A 126 5.38 -9.67 7.45
C VAL A 126 3.94 -9.98 7.00
N ALA A 127 3.66 -11.18 6.53
CA ALA A 127 2.29 -11.55 6.15
C ALA A 127 1.31 -11.43 7.33
N TRP A 128 1.72 -11.84 8.53
CA TRP A 128 0.91 -11.75 9.75
C TRP A 128 0.70 -10.31 10.23
N CYS A 129 1.70 -9.43 10.11
CA CYS A 129 1.57 -8.02 10.45
C CYS A 129 0.57 -7.27 9.56
N VAL A 130 0.27 -7.80 8.38
CA VAL A 130 -0.60 -7.16 7.38
C VAL A 130 -2.05 -7.63 7.45
N MET A 131 -2.30 -8.84 7.95
CA MET A 131 -3.63 -9.46 8.07
C MET A 131 -4.35 -9.03 9.35
#